data_AF-A0A928XS59-F1
#
_entry.id   AF-A0A928XS59-F1
#
_cell.length_a   1.000
_cell.length_b   1.000
_cell.length_c   1.000
_cell.angle_alpha   90.00
_cell.angle_beta   90.00
_cell.angle_gamma   90.00
#
_symmetry.space_group_name_H-M   'P 1'
#
loop_
_entity.id
_entity.type
_entity.pdbx_description
1 polymer ?
#
loop_
_entity_poly.entity_id
_entity_poly.type
_entity_poly.pdbx_seq_one_letter_code
_entity_poly.pdbx_strand_id
1 'polypeptide(L)'
;MSFRASYRLAFGISLVLGAGVAGCPPGSLEDPERFLDGGMGGGSATCPTGYDVPSDLFAKKCVDLCHDDSDPDGALDLKSANPASRLIGVASSDGDCATRLLIDPATPEQSFLIEKLTSKSPQCGDQMPDTLTKATASEIECVRQWVYSLVGSGTDSGAAGSAGAAGSGGATDSGGGG
;
A
#
# COMPACT_ATOMS: atom_id res chain seq x y z
N MET A 1 -6.24 48.31 -17.18
CA MET A 1 -5.07 49.18 -16.97
C MET A 1 -4.91 49.41 -15.49
N SER A 2 -3.70 49.21 -15.00
CA SER A 2 -3.26 49.29 -13.61
C SER A 2 -3.22 50.76 -13.11
N PHE A 3 -3.46 51.01 -11.81
CA PHE A 3 -2.51 51.66 -10.88
C PHE A 3 -3.10 52.01 -9.47
N ARG A 4 -2.38 51.53 -8.44
CA ARG A 4 -1.92 52.20 -7.18
C ARG A 4 -2.96 52.79 -6.18
N ALA A 5 -2.74 52.86 -4.86
CA ALA A 5 -1.76 52.35 -3.90
C ALA A 5 -2.20 52.80 -2.48
N SER A 6 -1.54 52.23 -1.46
CA SER A 6 -1.28 52.81 -0.12
C SER A 6 -2.22 52.40 1.02
N TYR A 7 -1.70 51.60 1.96
CA TYR A 7 -2.01 51.80 3.38
C TYR A 7 -0.69 51.73 4.15
N ARG A 8 -0.30 52.86 4.74
CA ARG A 8 0.78 52.95 5.72
C ARG A 8 0.21 52.53 7.07
N LEU A 9 0.86 51.63 7.78
CA LEU A 9 0.75 51.57 9.23
C LEU A 9 2.15 51.45 9.83
N ALA A 10 2.55 52.53 10.52
CA ALA A 10 3.66 52.57 11.43
C ALA A 10 3.09 52.63 12.85
N PHE A 11 3.34 51.61 13.64
CA PHE A 11 3.22 51.51 15.11
C PHE A 11 4.08 50.27 15.44
N GLY A 12 5.03 50.21 16.36
CA GLY A 12 5.33 51.03 17.52
C GLY A 12 5.85 50.07 18.59
N ILE A 13 7.16 50.09 18.83
CA ILE A 13 7.91 49.84 20.08
C ILE A 13 7.54 48.63 20.98
N SER A 14 8.56 47.77 21.13
CA SER A 14 9.03 46.98 22.29
C SER A 14 8.09 46.09 23.08
N LEU A 15 8.43 44.80 23.14
CA LEU A 15 8.30 44.01 24.38
C LEU A 15 9.23 42.77 24.39
N VAL A 16 10.00 42.66 25.48
CA VAL A 16 10.53 41.45 26.17
C VAL A 16 11.50 40.53 25.40
N LEU A 17 12.81 40.55 25.70
CA LEU A 17 13.50 39.82 26.78
C LEU A 17 13.30 38.29 26.76
N GLY A 18 14.35 37.58 26.34
CA GLY A 18 14.76 36.28 26.89
C GLY A 18 13.82 35.09 26.66
N ALA A 19 13.90 34.46 25.49
CA ALA A 19 13.51 33.07 25.33
C ALA A 19 14.78 32.21 25.41
N GLY A 20 14.98 31.54 26.54
CA GLY A 20 16.02 30.56 26.72
C GLY A 20 15.90 29.45 25.66
N VAL A 21 17.02 29.06 25.09
CA VAL A 21 17.14 27.82 24.33
C VAL A 21 16.99 26.64 25.30
N ALA A 22 15.76 26.34 25.68
CA ALA A 22 15.43 25.04 26.24
C ALA A 22 15.63 24.03 25.11
N GLY A 23 16.83 23.44 25.06
CA GLY A 23 17.05 22.26 24.26
C GLY A 23 16.01 21.21 24.64
N CYS A 24 15.40 20.58 23.65
CA CYS A 24 14.73 19.31 23.89
C CYS A 24 15.78 18.39 24.54
N PRO A 25 15.53 17.86 25.75
CA PRO A 25 16.40 16.82 26.28
C PRO A 25 16.49 15.70 25.24
N PRO A 26 17.63 15.02 25.10
CA PRO A 26 17.66 13.75 24.39
C PRO A 26 16.78 12.79 25.19
N GLY A 27 15.50 12.73 24.84
CA GLY A 27 14.61 11.66 25.26
C GLY A 27 15.14 10.41 24.59
N SER A 28 15.83 9.57 25.37
CA SER A 28 15.89 8.16 25.02
C SER A 28 14.44 7.71 25.00
N LEU A 29 13.97 7.21 23.86
CA LEU A 29 12.70 6.49 23.82
C LEU A 29 12.84 5.35 24.82
N GLU A 30 12.11 5.40 25.93
CA GLU A 30 12.15 4.30 26.90
C GLU A 30 11.65 2.99 26.26
N ASP A 31 10.96 3.13 25.11
CA ASP A 31 10.43 2.03 24.33
C ASP A 31 10.41 2.36 22.81
N PRO A 32 11.52 2.11 22.09
CA PRO A 32 11.60 2.32 20.64
C PRO A 32 10.64 1.40 19.85
N GLU A 33 10.32 0.22 20.40
CA GLU A 33 9.46 -0.79 19.77
C GLU A 33 8.05 -0.26 19.53
N ARG A 34 7.54 0.62 20.42
CA ARG A 34 6.24 1.30 20.23
C ARG A 34 6.17 2.09 18.90
N PHE A 35 7.30 2.59 18.43
CA PHE A 35 7.39 3.36 17.19
C PHE A 35 7.78 2.49 15.99
N LEU A 36 8.38 1.32 16.23
CA LEU A 36 8.68 0.33 15.21
C LEU A 36 7.44 -0.50 14.82
N ASP A 37 6.46 -0.63 15.73
CA ASP A 37 5.15 -1.26 15.49
C ASP A 37 4.06 -0.27 15.01
N GLY A 38 4.40 1.01 14.76
CA GLY A 38 3.49 1.97 14.13
C GLY A 38 2.31 2.44 15.01
N GLY A 39 2.47 2.43 16.34
CA GLY A 39 1.38 2.75 17.28
C GLY A 39 0.97 4.22 17.36
N MET A 40 0.10 4.68 16.45
CA MET A 40 -0.93 5.67 16.77
C MET A 40 -2.27 4.95 16.97
N GLY A 41 -2.85 5.11 18.17
CA GLY A 41 -4.05 4.43 18.64
C GLY A 41 -5.33 4.79 17.88
N GLY A 42 -5.48 4.21 16.69
CA GLY A 42 -6.70 4.11 15.90
C GLY A 42 -6.44 3.07 14.83
N GLY A 43 -6.80 1.81 15.11
CA GLY A 43 -6.34 0.61 14.39
C GLY A 43 -6.15 0.80 12.90
N SER A 44 -4.91 1.06 12.48
CA SER A 44 -4.54 1.09 11.08
C SER A 44 -4.77 -0.32 10.58
N ALA A 45 -5.68 -0.47 9.62
CA ALA A 45 -5.95 -1.76 9.02
C ALA A 45 -4.66 -2.20 8.33
N THR A 46 -3.96 -3.16 8.92
CA THR A 46 -2.72 -3.71 8.34
C THR A 46 -3.04 -5.00 7.60
N CYS A 47 -2.25 -5.29 6.58
CA CYS A 47 -2.30 -6.60 5.94
C CYS A 47 -1.55 -7.64 6.80
N PRO A 48 -2.18 -8.77 7.17
CA PRO A 48 -1.48 -9.81 7.92
C PRO A 48 -0.30 -10.38 7.12
N THR A 49 0.79 -10.72 7.83
CA THR A 49 1.94 -11.38 7.22
C THR A 49 1.53 -12.69 6.55
N GLY A 50 1.95 -12.88 5.30
CA GLY A 50 1.66 -14.10 4.53
C GLY A 50 0.27 -14.15 3.92
N TYR A 51 -0.52 -13.07 4.03
CA TYR A 51 -1.81 -12.98 3.34
C TYR A 51 -1.60 -12.95 1.82
N ASP A 52 -2.23 -13.87 1.10
CA ASP A 52 -2.14 -13.96 -0.35
C ASP A 52 -3.46 -13.52 -0.98
N VAL A 53 -3.48 -12.36 -1.63
CA VAL A 53 -4.73 -11.78 -2.18
C VAL A 53 -5.48 -12.75 -3.11
N PRO A 54 -4.84 -13.41 -4.09
CA PRO A 54 -5.50 -14.43 -4.90
C PRO A 54 -6.20 -15.53 -4.09
N SER A 55 -5.53 -16.19 -3.15
CA SER A 55 -6.10 -17.34 -2.44
C SER A 55 -6.92 -16.97 -1.20
N ASP A 56 -6.58 -15.88 -0.52
CA ASP A 56 -7.24 -15.48 0.71
C ASP A 56 -8.41 -14.52 0.51
N LEU A 57 -8.40 -13.73 -0.57
CA LEU A 57 -9.51 -12.82 -0.91
C LEU A 57 -10.27 -13.29 -2.16
N PHE A 58 -9.62 -13.35 -3.32
CA PHE A 58 -10.34 -13.56 -4.58
C PHE A 58 -11.03 -14.91 -4.63
N ALA A 59 -10.33 -15.99 -4.28
CA ALA A 59 -10.91 -17.32 -4.25
C ALA A 59 -12.10 -17.43 -3.28
N LYS A 60 -12.08 -16.71 -2.16
CA LYS A 60 -13.12 -16.81 -1.12
C LYS A 60 -14.32 -15.88 -1.34
N LYS A 61 -14.13 -14.77 -2.06
CA LYS A 61 -15.13 -13.68 -2.13
C LYS A 61 -15.46 -13.18 -3.52
N CYS A 62 -14.73 -13.60 -4.55
CA CYS A 62 -14.88 -13.04 -5.90
C CYS A 62 -15.14 -14.12 -6.96
N VAL A 63 -14.53 -15.29 -6.81
CA VAL A 63 -14.54 -16.34 -7.84
C VAL A 63 -15.89 -17.06 -7.96
N ASP A 64 -16.36 -17.71 -6.89
CA ASP A 64 -17.41 -18.75 -6.98
C ASP A 64 -18.77 -18.29 -7.55
N LEU A 65 -19.03 -16.97 -7.61
CA LEU A 65 -20.30 -16.43 -8.11
C LEU A 65 -20.18 -15.58 -9.37
N CYS A 66 -19.04 -14.92 -9.59
CA CYS A 66 -18.95 -13.84 -10.58
C CYS A 66 -17.67 -13.90 -11.40
N HIS A 67 -16.51 -14.18 -10.82
CA HIS A 67 -15.22 -14.06 -11.51
C HIS A 67 -14.50 -15.40 -11.70
N ASP A 68 -15.22 -16.39 -12.21
CA ASP A 68 -14.69 -17.73 -12.50
C ASP A 68 -13.98 -17.83 -13.87
N ASP A 69 -13.64 -19.05 -14.29
CA ASP A 69 -12.94 -19.35 -15.54
C ASP A 69 -13.86 -19.75 -16.70
N SER A 70 -15.17 -19.85 -16.46
CA SER A 70 -16.14 -20.46 -17.39
C SER A 70 -17.07 -19.41 -18.02
N ASP A 71 -17.69 -18.55 -17.22
CA ASP A 71 -18.54 -17.45 -17.68
C ASP A 71 -18.45 -16.24 -16.73
N PRO A 72 -17.27 -15.59 -16.62
CA PRO A 72 -17.07 -14.53 -15.65
C PRO A 72 -17.77 -13.22 -16.01
N ASP A 73 -18.40 -12.61 -15.03
CA ASP A 73 -18.89 -11.24 -15.06
C ASP A 73 -17.75 -10.28 -15.41
N GLY A 74 -18.08 -9.33 -16.30
CA GLY A 74 -17.11 -8.38 -16.83
C GLY A 74 -15.94 -9.05 -17.57
N ALA A 75 -16.11 -10.28 -18.07
CA ALA A 75 -15.07 -11.04 -18.76
C ALA A 75 -13.76 -11.14 -17.94
N LEU A 76 -13.86 -11.12 -16.61
CA LEU A 76 -12.71 -11.12 -15.69
C LEU A 76 -12.63 -12.44 -14.92
N ASP A 77 -11.71 -13.29 -15.35
CA ASP A 77 -11.32 -14.50 -14.63
C ASP A 77 -10.34 -14.16 -13.50
N LEU A 78 -10.69 -14.48 -12.25
CA LEU A 78 -9.82 -14.41 -11.07
C LEU A 78 -9.44 -15.79 -10.50
N LYS A 79 -9.98 -16.87 -11.07
CA LYS A 79 -9.82 -18.26 -10.63
C LYS A 79 -8.57 -18.90 -11.20
N SER A 80 -8.30 -18.68 -12.49
CA SER A 80 -7.14 -19.29 -13.15
C SER A 80 -5.82 -18.80 -12.57
N ALA A 81 -4.79 -19.65 -12.64
CA ALA A 81 -3.46 -19.35 -12.14
C ALA A 81 -2.91 -18.03 -12.70
N ASN A 82 -2.22 -17.26 -11.83
CA ASN A 82 -1.67 -15.94 -12.12
C ASN A 82 -2.73 -14.88 -12.53
N PRO A 83 -3.67 -14.51 -11.65
CA PRO A 83 -4.69 -13.49 -11.95
C PRO A 83 -4.12 -12.11 -12.25
N ALA A 84 -2.92 -11.80 -11.73
CA ALA A 84 -2.26 -10.52 -11.97
C ALA A 84 -2.08 -10.21 -13.47
N SER A 85 -1.78 -11.20 -14.31
CA SER A 85 -1.58 -10.99 -15.75
C SER A 85 -2.84 -10.54 -16.50
N ARG A 86 -4.01 -10.75 -15.91
CA ARG A 86 -5.32 -10.32 -16.45
C ARG A 86 -5.79 -8.98 -15.88
N LEU A 87 -5.02 -8.40 -14.95
CA LEU A 87 -5.40 -7.18 -14.24
C LEU A 87 -4.46 -6.01 -14.58
N ILE A 88 -3.14 -6.26 -14.63
CA ILE A 88 -2.15 -5.20 -14.81
C ILE A 88 -2.22 -4.63 -16.24
N GLY A 89 -2.54 -3.34 -16.34
CA GLY A 89 -2.61 -2.65 -17.63
C GLY A 89 -3.78 -3.10 -18.53
N VAL A 90 -4.70 -3.90 -18.00
CA VAL A 90 -5.89 -4.38 -18.74
C VAL A 90 -7.03 -3.40 -18.54
N ALA A 91 -7.67 -2.99 -19.63
CA ALA A 91 -8.84 -2.13 -19.58
C ALA A 91 -10.09 -2.89 -19.08
N SER A 92 -10.99 -2.19 -18.39
CA SER A 92 -12.30 -2.74 -18.05
C SER A 92 -13.07 -3.11 -19.33
N SER A 93 -13.82 -4.20 -19.27
CA SER A 93 -14.74 -4.60 -20.35
C SER A 93 -16.08 -3.87 -20.27
N ASP A 94 -16.38 -3.21 -19.15
CA ASP A 94 -17.57 -2.39 -18.96
C ASP A 94 -17.49 -1.15 -19.87
N GLY A 95 -18.49 -0.97 -20.74
CA GLY A 95 -18.51 0.09 -21.75
C GLY A 95 -18.36 1.50 -21.18
N ASP A 96 -18.93 1.76 -20.00
CA ASP A 96 -18.85 3.09 -19.35
C ASP A 96 -17.50 3.33 -18.65
N CYS A 97 -16.68 2.28 -18.52
CA CYS A 97 -15.36 2.31 -17.93
C CYS A 97 -14.25 1.74 -18.82
N ALA A 98 -14.46 1.62 -20.13
CA ALA A 98 -13.49 1.01 -21.04
C ALA A 98 -12.13 1.74 -21.08
N THR A 99 -12.06 2.97 -20.58
CA THR A 99 -10.82 3.75 -20.44
C THR A 99 -10.09 3.53 -19.11
N ARG A 100 -10.72 2.84 -18.15
CA ARG A 100 -10.14 2.55 -16.82
C ARG A 100 -9.36 1.25 -16.87
N LEU A 101 -8.18 1.25 -16.26
CA LEU A 101 -7.38 0.05 -16.09
C LEU A 101 -7.79 -0.66 -14.78
N LEU A 102 -7.93 -1.99 -14.86
CA LEU A 102 -8.24 -2.84 -13.71
C LEU A 102 -7.18 -2.68 -12.61
N ILE A 103 -5.90 -2.78 -13.00
CA ILE A 103 -4.76 -2.24 -12.28
C ILE A 103 -4.04 -1.25 -13.18
N ASP A 104 -3.96 0.01 -12.77
CA ASP A 104 -3.16 1.04 -13.44
C ASP A 104 -1.72 1.01 -12.90
N PRO A 105 -0.72 0.59 -13.70
CA PRO A 105 0.66 0.54 -13.25
C PRO A 105 1.28 1.93 -13.03
N ALA A 106 0.77 2.97 -13.67
CA ALA A 106 1.23 4.35 -13.49
C ALA A 106 0.60 4.99 -12.24
N THR A 107 -0.65 4.65 -11.94
CA THR A 107 -1.36 5.16 -10.75
C THR A 107 -2.08 4.07 -9.95
N PRO A 108 -1.32 3.20 -9.22
CA PRO A 108 -1.86 2.04 -8.52
C PRO A 108 -3.09 2.28 -7.63
N GLU A 109 -3.13 3.38 -6.88
CA GLU A 109 -4.27 3.74 -6.01
C GLU A 109 -5.54 4.11 -6.76
N GLN A 110 -5.42 4.56 -8.01
CA GLN A 110 -6.55 4.94 -8.86
C GLN A 110 -7.04 3.78 -9.73
N SER A 111 -6.43 2.60 -9.57
CA SER A 111 -6.83 1.35 -10.21
C SER A 111 -8.31 1.08 -10.00
N PHE A 112 -8.98 0.60 -11.04
CA PHE A 112 -10.41 0.33 -10.97
C PHE A 112 -10.74 -0.79 -9.97
N LEU A 113 -9.84 -1.77 -9.79
CA LEU A 113 -9.96 -2.79 -8.75
C LEU A 113 -10.14 -2.18 -7.34
N ILE A 114 -9.37 -1.13 -7.03
CA ILE A 114 -9.43 -0.46 -5.73
C ILE A 114 -10.77 0.23 -5.54
N GLU A 115 -11.22 0.96 -6.56
CA GLU A 115 -12.52 1.63 -6.55
C GLU A 115 -13.67 0.64 -6.36
N LYS A 116 -13.65 -0.50 -7.06
CA LYS A 116 -14.68 -1.54 -6.95
C LYS A 116 -14.77 -2.13 -5.55
N LEU A 117 -13.68 -2.16 -4.79
CA LEU A 117 -13.69 -2.64 -3.41
C LEU A 117 -14.16 -1.56 -2.41
N THR A 118 -13.85 -0.29 -2.65
CA THR A 118 -14.02 0.78 -1.64
C THR A 118 -15.21 1.71 -1.86
N SER A 119 -15.64 1.92 -3.10
CA SER A 119 -16.71 2.86 -3.42
C SER A 119 -18.07 2.18 -3.33
N LYS A 120 -19.01 2.77 -2.58
CA LYS A 120 -20.42 2.32 -2.58
C LYS A 120 -21.13 2.57 -3.91
N SER A 121 -20.60 3.49 -4.72
CA SER A 121 -21.12 3.86 -6.03
C SER A 121 -19.90 4.06 -6.94
N PRO A 122 -19.27 2.98 -7.41
CA PRO A 122 -18.18 3.09 -8.37
C PRO A 122 -18.70 3.70 -9.68
N GLN A 123 -17.80 4.18 -10.53
CA GLN A 123 -18.13 4.83 -11.79
C GLN A 123 -19.03 3.95 -12.68
N CYS A 124 -18.81 2.64 -12.67
CA CYS A 124 -19.65 1.66 -13.36
C CYS A 124 -19.79 0.35 -12.57
N GLY A 125 -20.94 -0.31 -12.76
CA GLY A 125 -21.40 -1.46 -11.98
C GLY A 125 -21.53 -1.16 -10.48
N ASP A 126 -21.49 -2.20 -9.66
CA ASP A 126 -21.66 -2.10 -8.20
C ASP A 126 -20.38 -2.28 -7.40
N GLN A 127 -20.41 -1.95 -6.10
CA GLN A 127 -19.32 -2.25 -5.17
C GLN A 127 -19.12 -3.77 -5.03
N MET A 128 -17.94 -4.26 -5.35
CA MET A 128 -17.55 -5.65 -5.25
C MET A 128 -16.91 -6.00 -3.90
N PRO A 129 -17.09 -7.23 -3.39
CA PRO A 129 -18.08 -8.22 -3.81
C PRO A 129 -19.51 -7.70 -3.63
N ASP A 130 -20.38 -7.82 -4.62
CA ASP A 130 -21.72 -7.21 -4.62
C ASP A 130 -22.73 -7.98 -3.74
N THR A 131 -22.76 -9.30 -3.90
CA THR A 131 -23.68 -10.27 -3.28
C THR A 131 -23.08 -10.94 -2.05
N LEU A 132 -21.75 -10.99 -1.96
CA LEU A 132 -21.02 -11.55 -0.82
C LEU A 132 -20.65 -10.47 0.20
N THR A 133 -20.05 -10.91 1.31
CA THR A 133 -19.55 -9.99 2.33
C THR A 133 -18.48 -9.09 1.73
N LYS A 134 -18.63 -7.77 1.89
CA LYS A 134 -17.66 -6.78 1.41
C LYS A 134 -16.26 -7.09 1.96
N ALA A 135 -15.23 -6.69 1.22
CA ALA A 135 -13.88 -6.70 1.73
C ALA A 135 -13.78 -5.77 2.96
N THR A 136 -13.15 -6.27 4.01
CA THR A 136 -12.86 -5.51 5.23
C THR A 136 -11.75 -4.49 4.96
N ALA A 137 -11.58 -3.51 5.84
CA ALA A 137 -10.50 -2.54 5.71
C ALA A 137 -9.10 -3.21 5.66
N SER A 138 -8.88 -4.30 6.40
CA SER A 138 -7.61 -5.03 6.40
C SER A 138 -7.39 -5.79 5.10
N GLU A 139 -8.43 -6.44 4.55
CA GLU A 139 -8.36 -7.09 3.23
C GLU A 139 -8.12 -6.06 2.11
N ILE A 140 -8.76 -4.90 2.20
CA ILE A 140 -8.59 -3.78 1.25
C ILE A 140 -7.15 -3.24 1.29
N GLU A 141 -6.53 -3.18 2.48
CA GLU A 141 -5.11 -2.83 2.61
C GLU A 141 -4.21 -3.92 2.01
N CYS A 142 -4.51 -5.20 2.21
CA CYS A 142 -3.79 -6.28 1.53
C CYS A 142 -3.84 -6.14 0.01
N VAL A 143 -5.00 -5.77 -0.56
CA VAL A 143 -5.11 -5.53 -2.01
C VAL A 143 -4.25 -4.36 -2.43
N ARG A 144 -4.20 -3.26 -1.68
CA ARG A 144 -3.30 -2.13 -2.00
C ARG A 144 -1.85 -2.58 -2.05
N GLN A 145 -1.37 -3.23 -1.00
CA GLN A 145 0.01 -3.71 -0.91
C GLN A 145 0.34 -4.68 -2.04
N TRP A 146 -0.60 -5.58 -2.36
CA TRP A 146 -0.45 -6.51 -3.48
C TRP A 146 -0.39 -5.78 -4.83
N VAL A 147 -1.26 -4.81 -5.09
CA VAL A 147 -1.20 -4.00 -6.32
C VAL A 147 0.13 -3.25 -6.43
N TYR A 148 0.63 -2.67 -5.35
CA TYR A 148 1.94 -2.01 -5.34
C TYR A 148 3.10 -2.97 -5.60
N SER A 149 3.07 -4.16 -5.01
CA SER A 149 4.15 -5.15 -5.21
C SER A 149 4.22 -5.62 -6.66
N LEU A 150 3.07 -5.75 -7.34
CA LEU A 150 3.02 -6.11 -8.76
C LEU A 150 3.66 -5.06 -9.68
N VAL A 151 3.43 -3.77 -9.41
CA VAL A 151 3.94 -2.70 -10.28
C VAL A 151 5.39 -2.35 -9.96
N GLY A 152 5.82 -2.51 -8.71
CA GLY A 152 7.21 -2.32 -8.28
C GLY A 152 8.13 -3.46 -8.72
N SER A 153 7.61 -4.68 -8.82
CA SER A 153 8.36 -5.84 -9.35
C SER A 153 8.48 -5.84 -10.88
N GLY A 154 7.82 -4.90 -11.56
CA GLY A 154 7.79 -4.79 -13.03
C GLY A 154 9.01 -4.12 -13.67
N THR A 155 9.94 -3.57 -12.88
CA THR A 155 11.18 -2.93 -13.36
C THR A 155 12.45 -3.74 -13.16
N ASP A 156 12.36 -4.93 -12.55
CA ASP A 156 13.56 -5.66 -12.12
C ASP A 156 13.92 -6.77 -13.11
N SER A 157 14.10 -6.40 -14.38
CA SER A 157 14.95 -7.17 -15.30
C SER A 157 16.38 -6.61 -15.26
N GLY A 158 17.10 -6.94 -14.18
CA GLY A 158 18.57 -6.90 -14.18
C GLY A 158 19.21 -6.23 -12.97
N ALA A 159 19.53 -7.03 -11.94
CA ALA A 159 20.87 -7.07 -11.35
C ALA A 159 20.97 -8.24 -10.37
N ALA A 160 21.85 -9.18 -10.70
CA ALA A 160 22.36 -10.20 -9.81
C ALA A 160 23.18 -9.59 -8.66
N GLY A 161 23.31 -10.30 -7.55
CA GLY A 161 24.53 -10.24 -6.73
C GLY A 161 24.33 -10.22 -5.22
N SER A 162 24.48 -11.41 -4.64
CA SER A 162 24.56 -11.74 -3.22
C SER A 162 25.65 -10.98 -2.44
N ALA A 163 25.43 -10.76 -1.14
CA ALA A 163 26.37 -11.20 -0.08
C ALA A 163 25.79 -10.87 1.32
N GLY A 164 25.04 -11.81 1.89
CA GLY A 164 24.85 -11.89 3.33
C GLY A 164 26.14 -12.43 3.96
N ALA A 165 26.75 -11.67 4.85
CA ALA A 165 27.89 -12.12 5.64
C ALA A 165 27.41 -13.11 6.70
N ALA A 166 27.62 -14.41 6.46
CA ALA A 166 27.48 -15.45 7.47
C ALA A 166 28.80 -15.55 8.26
N GLY A 167 28.77 -15.10 9.51
CA GLY A 167 29.83 -15.37 10.48
C GLY A 167 29.86 -16.85 10.86
N SER A 168 31.01 -17.50 10.71
CA SER A 168 31.27 -18.82 11.27
C SER A 168 32.41 -18.70 12.27
N GLY A 169 32.13 -19.06 13.53
CA GLY A 169 33.06 -19.01 14.64
C GLY A 169 34.26 -19.95 14.45
N GLY A 170 35.44 -19.42 14.78
CA GLY A 170 36.68 -20.18 14.85
C GLY A 170 36.76 -20.98 16.14
N ALA A 171 37.12 -22.25 16.00
CA ALA A 171 37.23 -23.26 17.02
C ALA A 171 38.46 -23.11 17.95
N THR A 172 38.25 -23.50 19.19
CA THR A 172 39.14 -24.08 20.21
C THR A 172 40.64 -24.28 19.87
N ASP A 173 41.50 -23.63 20.64
CA ASP A 173 42.83 -24.14 20.99
C ASP A 173 42.76 -24.72 22.42
N SER A 174 43.27 -25.94 22.58
CA SER A 174 43.48 -26.59 23.87
C SER A 174 44.79 -27.36 23.78
N GLY A 175 45.86 -26.75 24.27
CA GLY A 175 46.86 -27.31 25.20
C GLY A 175 47.61 -28.61 24.89
N GLY A 176 48.93 -28.56 25.14
CA GLY A 176 49.83 -29.69 25.45
C GLY A 176 50.81 -29.99 24.32
N GLY A 177 52.14 -29.95 24.48
CA GLY A 177 52.96 -30.35 25.61
C GLY A 177 53.82 -31.54 25.17
N GLY A 178 55.11 -31.31 24.93
CA GLY A 178 56.10 -32.32 24.52
C GLY A 178 57.45 -31.69 24.23
#